data_AF-A0A0B1SND1-F1
#
_entry.id   AF-A0A0B1SND1-F1
#
_cell.length_a   1.000
_cell.length_b   1.000
_cell.length_c   1.000
_cell.angle_alpha   90.00
_cell.angle_beta   90.00
_cell.angle_gamma   90.00
#
_symmetry.space_group_name_H-M   'P 1'
#
loop_
_entity.id
_entity.type
_entity.pdbx_description
1 polymer ?
#
loop_
_entity_poly.entity_id
_entity_poly.type
_entity_poly.pdbx_seq_one_letter_code
_entity_poly.pdbx_strand_id
1 'polypeptide(L)'
;MAQAQNAPRKGPFVHVASAVASQLSRFMTGDEGAYANESRSHEMLAAGCAVGVACTFSTPIGGVLFSIEVTSAYFAVRNYWRGFIAALTAATTFRVVRLVVRSSEVTVLAYGQTNFPDESFFPEEIPVFAIVGLLCGLAGAMFVKCHRSLVLSLKKSRFCKKFLTE
;
A
#
# COMPACT_ATOMS: atom_id res chain seq x y z
N MET A 1 -13.29 13.34 -11.93
CA MET A 1 -12.22 12.41 -11.49
C MET A 1 -11.86 11.40 -12.60
N ALA A 2 -12.04 11.75 -13.87
CA ALA A 2 -11.85 10.85 -15.02
C ALA A 2 -10.45 10.95 -15.68
N GLN A 3 -9.44 11.45 -14.96
CA GLN A 3 -8.07 11.63 -15.49
C GLN A 3 -7.00 10.88 -14.65
N ALA A 4 -7.41 9.92 -13.81
CA ALA A 4 -6.53 9.25 -12.85
C ALA A 4 -6.09 7.83 -13.27
N GLN A 5 -6.35 7.41 -14.52
CA GLN A 5 -6.09 6.03 -14.93
C GLN A 5 -4.60 5.76 -15.25
N ASN A 6 -3.80 6.80 -15.51
CA ASN A 6 -2.43 6.65 -16.03
C ASN A 6 -1.31 7.16 -15.12
N ALA A 7 -1.60 7.55 -13.88
CA ALA A 7 -0.60 8.10 -12.97
C ALA A 7 -0.37 7.17 -11.77
N PRO A 8 0.88 6.76 -11.45
CA PRO A 8 1.22 5.97 -10.27
C PRO A 8 1.12 6.83 -9.01
N ARG A 9 -0.07 7.32 -8.67
CA ARG A 9 -0.34 8.22 -7.53
C ARG A 9 -0.53 7.46 -6.22
N LYS A 10 -0.69 6.14 -6.28
CA LYS A 10 -0.94 5.28 -5.10
C LYS A 10 0.33 5.12 -4.25
N GLY A 11 1.49 4.90 -4.87
CA GLY A 11 2.77 4.75 -4.16
C GLY A 11 3.22 6.01 -3.40
N PRO A 12 3.25 7.18 -4.04
CA PRO A 12 3.61 8.44 -3.37
C PRO A 12 2.69 8.80 -2.21
N PHE A 13 1.40 8.41 -2.27
CA PHE A 13 0.47 8.67 -1.17
C PHE A 13 0.85 7.90 0.11
N VAL A 14 1.30 6.65 -0.01
CA VAL A 14 1.80 5.87 1.13
C VAL A 14 3.02 6.53 1.76
N HIS A 15 3.95 7.04 0.94
CA HIS A 15 5.09 7.81 1.44
C HIS A 15 4.68 9.08 2.20
N VAL A 16 3.73 9.85 1.68
CA VAL A 16 3.22 11.05 2.37
C VAL A 16 2.56 10.67 3.69
N ALA A 17 1.77 9.61 3.73
CA ALA A 17 1.15 9.12 4.96
C ALA A 17 2.19 8.72 6.03
N SER A 18 3.23 7.97 5.64
CA SER A 18 4.34 7.62 6.53
C SER A 18 5.15 8.84 6.99
N ALA A 19 5.37 9.83 6.11
CA ALA A 19 6.04 11.07 6.47
C ALA A 19 5.24 11.88 7.50
N VAL A 20 3.92 12.00 7.31
CA VAL A 20 3.02 12.65 8.27
C VAL A 20 3.01 11.92 9.61
N ALA A 21 2.96 10.59 9.61
CA ALA A 21 3.04 9.79 10.84
C ALA A 21 4.36 10.02 11.58
N SER A 22 5.48 10.08 10.86
CA SER A 22 6.80 10.39 11.44
C SER A 22 6.85 11.79 12.06
N GLN A 23 6.34 12.82 11.36
CA GLN A 23 6.28 14.18 11.90
C GLN A 23 5.35 14.29 13.12
N LEU A 24 4.20 13.63 13.10
CA LEU A 24 3.27 13.60 14.23
C LEU A 24 3.91 12.94 15.45
N SER A 25 4.68 11.87 15.25
CA SER A 25 5.44 11.23 16.33
C SER A 25 6.49 12.16 16.93
N ARG A 26 7.21 12.93 16.10
CA ARG A 26 8.15 13.95 16.61
C ARG A 26 7.44 15.04 17.39
N PHE A 27 6.30 15.53 16.89
CA PHE A 27 5.50 16.54 17.57
C PHE A 27 4.98 16.07 18.94
N MET A 28 4.46 14.83 19.02
CA MET A 28 3.90 14.29 20.27
C MET A 28 4.95 13.87 21.30
N THR A 29 6.18 13.55 20.87
CA THR A 29 7.23 13.01 21.75
C THR A 29 8.36 14.00 22.03
N GLY A 30 8.32 15.21 21.44
CA GLY A 30 9.41 16.19 21.49
C GLY A 30 10.67 15.75 20.72
N ASP A 31 11.67 16.63 20.70
CA ASP A 31 12.95 16.39 19.98
C ASP A 31 13.79 15.24 20.57
N GLU A 32 13.51 14.79 21.80
CA GLU A 32 14.28 13.72 22.46
C GLU A 32 13.72 12.30 22.24
N GLY A 33 12.45 12.12 21.83
CA GLY A 33 11.74 10.84 22.04
C GLY A 33 11.48 9.96 20.82
N ALA A 34 11.52 10.51 19.59
CA ALA A 34 11.13 9.76 18.38
C ALA A 34 12.28 8.98 17.72
N TYR A 35 13.53 9.42 17.91
CA TYR A 35 14.74 8.74 17.44
C TYR A 35 15.51 7.99 18.55
N ALA A 36 15.11 8.14 19.81
CA ALA A 36 15.75 7.41 20.92
C ALA A 36 15.52 5.90 20.84
N ASN A 37 14.52 5.44 20.07
CA ASN A 37 14.24 4.02 19.89
C ASN A 37 13.80 3.71 18.46
N GLU A 38 14.71 3.15 17.66
CA GLU A 38 14.50 2.76 16.26
C GLU A 38 13.23 1.91 16.08
N SER A 39 12.94 1.03 17.05
CA SER A 39 11.73 0.20 17.07
C SER A 39 10.45 1.03 16.99
N ARG A 40 10.38 2.16 17.70
CA ARG A 40 9.18 3.01 17.74
C ARG A 40 9.01 3.83 16.47
N SER A 41 10.12 4.29 15.89
CA SER A 41 10.12 4.95 14.58
C SER A 41 9.59 4.00 13.51
N HIS A 42 10.08 2.76 13.52
CA HIS A 42 9.66 1.71 12.59
C HIS A 42 8.17 1.34 12.74
N GLU A 43 7.69 1.21 13.98
CA GLU A 43 6.26 1.00 14.27
C GLU A 43 5.38 2.13 13.74
N MET A 44 5.82 3.38 13.87
CA MET A 44 5.08 4.54 13.37
C MET A 44 5.07 4.59 11.84
N LEU A 45 6.20 4.27 11.19
CA LEU A 45 6.28 4.18 9.73
C LEU A 45 5.39 3.08 9.17
N ALA A 46 5.36 1.91 9.83
CA ALA A 46 4.45 0.81 9.49
C ALA A 46 2.99 1.23 9.67
N ALA A 47 2.63 1.87 10.79
CA ALA A 47 1.27 2.37 10.99
C ALA A 47 0.87 3.41 9.91
N GLY A 48 1.77 4.33 9.56
CA GLY A 48 1.55 5.30 8.48
C GLY A 48 1.38 4.65 7.10
N CYS A 49 2.17 3.62 6.80
CA CYS A 49 2.06 2.85 5.57
C CYS A 49 0.70 2.13 5.50
N ALA A 50 0.32 1.43 6.57
CA ALA A 50 -0.97 0.75 6.68
C ALA A 50 -2.15 1.71 6.47
N VAL A 51 -2.11 2.89 7.09
CA VAL A 51 -3.12 3.95 6.93
C VAL A 51 -3.17 4.45 5.48
N GLY A 52 -2.02 4.71 4.86
CA GLY A 52 -1.95 5.17 3.47
C GLY A 52 -2.56 4.18 2.49
N VAL A 53 -2.26 2.89 2.65
CA VAL A 53 -2.81 1.80 1.83
C VAL A 53 -4.31 1.62 2.11
N ALA A 54 -4.73 1.62 3.38
CA ALA A 54 -6.13 1.52 3.77
C ALA A 54 -7.00 2.65 3.19
N CYS A 55 -6.51 3.90 3.19
CA CYS A 55 -7.22 5.02 2.56
C CYS A 55 -7.27 4.90 1.03
N THR A 56 -6.20 4.42 0.40
CA THR A 56 -6.12 4.30 -1.06
C THR A 56 -7.06 3.23 -1.61
N PHE A 57 -7.13 2.09 -0.94
CA PHE A 57 -7.88 0.91 -1.39
C PHE A 57 -9.18 0.69 -0.63
N SER A 58 -9.45 1.47 0.43
CA SER A 58 -10.60 1.30 1.33
C SER A 58 -10.65 -0.07 2.02
N THR A 59 -9.50 -0.72 2.19
CA THR A 59 -9.34 -2.07 2.78
C THR A 59 -8.41 -1.99 4.00
N PRO A 60 -8.94 -1.77 5.21
CA PRO A 60 -8.08 -1.60 6.38
C PRO A 60 -7.31 -2.87 6.76
N ILE A 61 -7.95 -4.05 6.69
CA ILE A 61 -7.29 -5.34 6.99
C ILE A 61 -6.13 -5.58 6.01
N GLY A 62 -6.41 -5.48 4.71
CA GLY A 62 -5.40 -5.66 3.67
C GLY A 62 -4.27 -4.63 3.75
N GLY A 63 -4.56 -3.38 4.15
CA GLY A 63 -3.55 -2.34 4.32
C GLY A 63 -2.57 -2.63 5.45
N VAL A 64 -3.06 -3.13 6.58
CA VAL A 64 -2.19 -3.50 7.71
C VAL A 64 -1.35 -4.74 7.39
N LEU A 65 -1.96 -5.77 6.77
CA LEU A 65 -1.23 -6.98 6.38
C LEU A 65 -0.12 -6.66 5.36
N PHE A 66 -0.44 -5.85 4.34
CA PHE A 66 0.54 -5.38 3.38
C PHE A 66 1.68 -4.60 4.05
N SER A 67 1.35 -3.72 5.01
CA SER A 67 2.39 -2.98 5.72
C SER A 67 3.29 -3.89 6.56
N ILE A 68 2.77 -4.97 7.13
CA ILE A 68 3.59 -5.91 7.92
C ILE A 68 4.52 -6.70 7.01
N GLU A 69 4.01 -7.17 5.88
CA GLU A 69 4.79 -7.91 4.87
C GLU A 69 5.94 -7.08 4.31
N VAL A 70 5.72 -5.78 4.05
CA VAL A 70 6.72 -4.92 3.41
C VAL A 70 7.67 -4.24 4.39
N THR A 71 7.23 -3.93 5.61
CA THR A 71 8.00 -3.10 6.53
C THR A 71 8.81 -3.90 7.54
N SER A 72 8.34 -5.04 8.07
CA SER A 72 8.95 -5.66 9.26
C SER A 72 9.30 -7.14 9.10
N ALA A 73 10.52 -7.53 9.49
CA ALA A 73 10.88 -8.94 9.71
C ALA A 73 10.33 -9.48 11.04
N TYR A 74 10.16 -8.60 12.03
CA TYR A 74 9.56 -8.90 13.34
C TYR A 74 8.48 -7.85 13.64
N PHE A 75 7.30 -8.29 14.06
CA PHE A 75 6.17 -7.40 14.34
C PHE A 75 5.39 -7.90 15.56
N ALA A 76 5.27 -7.04 16.58
CA ALA A 76 4.53 -7.39 17.80
C ALA A 76 3.01 -7.28 17.56
N VAL A 77 2.25 -8.28 18.01
CA VAL A 77 0.77 -8.32 17.89
C VAL A 77 0.10 -7.09 18.51
N ARG A 78 0.68 -6.52 19.57
CA ARG A 78 0.17 -5.27 20.16
C ARG A 78 0.19 -4.10 19.17
N ASN A 79 1.19 -4.05 18.29
CA ASN A 79 1.31 -2.99 17.29
C ASN A 79 0.37 -3.24 16.10
N TYR A 80 0.00 -4.50 15.84
CA TYR A 80 -1.05 -4.86 14.87
C TYR A 80 -2.36 -4.18 15.20
N TRP A 81 -2.83 -4.34 16.44
CA TRP A 81 -4.11 -3.78 16.86
C TRP A 81 -4.14 -2.25 16.77
N ARG A 82 -3.02 -1.60 17.15
CA ARG A 82 -2.87 -0.14 17.06
C ARG A 82 -2.90 0.36 15.61
N GLY A 83 -2.18 -0.31 14.72
CA GLY A 83 -2.19 -0.02 13.28
C GLY A 83 -3.56 -0.29 12.65
N PHE A 84 -4.25 -1.35 13.08
CA PHE A 84 -5.58 -1.71 12.59
C PHE A 84 -6.64 -0.67 12.94
N ILE A 85 -6.70 -0.22 14.20
CA ILE A 85 -7.63 0.85 14.60
C ILE A 85 -7.34 2.12 13.81
N ALA A 86 -6.05 2.50 13.67
CA ALA A 86 -5.66 3.68 12.89
C ALA A 86 -6.06 3.57 11.41
N ALA A 87 -5.89 2.40 10.80
CA ALA A 87 -6.30 2.14 9.42
C ALA A 87 -7.83 2.18 9.26
N LEU A 88 -8.59 1.66 10.23
CA LEU A 88 -10.06 1.72 10.24
C LEU A 88 -10.56 3.15 10.32
N THR A 89 -10.04 3.93 11.28
CA THR A 89 -10.47 5.32 11.47
C THR A 89 -10.14 6.14 10.23
N ALA A 90 -8.94 5.99 9.67
CA ALA A 90 -8.55 6.70 8.46
C ALA A 90 -9.40 6.32 7.24
N ALA A 91 -9.65 5.02 7.02
CA ALA A 91 -10.51 4.56 5.92
C ALA A 91 -11.96 5.06 6.10
N THR A 92 -12.48 5.07 7.32
CA THR A 92 -13.83 5.56 7.63
C THR A 92 -13.93 7.07 7.43
N THR A 93 -12.98 7.83 7.95
CA THR A 93 -12.90 9.29 7.75
C THR A 93 -12.79 9.62 6.27
N PHE A 94 -11.96 8.90 5.50
CA PHE A 94 -11.83 9.12 4.07
C PHE A 94 -13.15 8.86 3.32
N ARG A 95 -13.91 7.83 3.72
CA ARG A 95 -15.25 7.55 3.19
C ARG A 95 -16.25 8.64 3.54
N VAL A 96 -16.27 9.10 4.79
CA VAL A 96 -17.17 10.18 5.25
C VAL A 96 -16.86 11.49 4.52
N VAL A 97 -15.59 11.87 4.40
CA VAL A 97 -15.18 13.08 3.66
C VAL A 97 -15.60 12.99 2.19
N ARG A 98 -15.45 11.82 1.55
CA ARG A 98 -15.93 11.61 0.18
C ARG A 98 -17.44 11.76 0.06
N LEU A 99 -18.20 11.24 1.03
CA LEU A 99 -19.65 11.37 1.07
C LEU A 99 -20.09 12.83 1.16
N VAL A 100 -19.42 13.64 2.00
CA VAL A 100 -19.74 15.06 2.20
C VAL A 100 -19.34 15.91 0.99
N VAL A 101 -18.19 15.63 0.37
CA VAL A 101 -17.66 16.44 -0.75
C VAL A 101 -18.31 16.08 -2.09
N ARG A 102 -18.80 14.85 -2.26
CA ARG A 102 -19.55 14.42 -3.45
C ARG A 102 -20.82 13.67 -3.06
N SER A 103 -21.91 14.40 -2.96
CA SER A 103 -23.26 13.88 -2.66
C SER A 103 -23.90 13.09 -3.82
N SER A 104 -23.14 12.50 -4.74
CA SER A 104 -23.69 11.68 -5.82
C SER A 104 -23.00 10.33 -5.91
N GLU A 105 -23.85 9.31 -5.93
CA GLU A 105 -23.61 7.87 -6.04
C GLU A 105 -23.14 7.14 -4.78
N VAL A 106 -23.99 6.18 -4.39
CA VAL A 106 -23.81 5.07 -3.46
C VAL A 106 -22.33 4.64 -3.33
N THR A 107 -21.62 5.25 -2.37
CA THR A 107 -20.19 5.05 -2.12
C THR A 107 -19.87 3.79 -1.32
N VAL A 108 -20.84 2.89 -1.17
CA VAL A 108 -20.77 1.70 -0.30
C VAL A 108 -20.30 0.45 -1.06
N LEU A 109 -20.03 0.55 -2.36
CA LEU A 109 -19.73 -0.62 -3.17
C LEU A 109 -18.22 -0.73 -3.41
N ALA A 110 -17.63 -1.87 -3.02
CA ALA A 110 -16.28 -2.24 -3.44
C ALA A 110 -16.22 -2.13 -4.98
N TYR A 111 -15.11 -1.58 -5.49
CA TYR A 111 -14.90 -1.38 -6.93
C TYR A 111 -15.05 -2.73 -7.67
N GLY A 112 -16.18 -2.93 -8.36
CA GLY A 112 -16.54 -4.19 -9.00
C GLY A 112 -17.24 -5.19 -8.06
N GLN A 113 -18.49 -4.92 -7.68
CA GLN A 113 -19.32 -5.92 -7.01
C GLN A 113 -19.49 -7.14 -7.91
N THR A 114 -19.04 -8.29 -7.43
CA THR A 114 -19.24 -9.57 -8.10
C THR A 114 -20.20 -10.37 -7.24
N ASN A 115 -21.28 -10.86 -7.85
CA ASN A 115 -22.22 -11.77 -7.21
C ASN A 115 -22.05 -13.11 -7.91
N PHE A 116 -21.51 -14.07 -7.18
CA PHE A 116 -21.25 -15.42 -7.65
C PHE A 116 -22.33 -16.35 -7.07
N PRO A 117 -22.95 -17.24 -7.86
CA PRO A 117 -23.88 -18.25 -7.34
C PRO A 117 -23.17 -19.24 -6.40
N ASP A 118 -23.92 -19.93 -5.53
CA ASP A 118 -23.36 -20.78 -4.47
C ASP A 118 -22.45 -21.92 -4.98
N GLU A 119 -22.66 -22.39 -6.22
CA GLU A 119 -21.86 -23.44 -6.89
C GLU A 119 -20.90 -22.86 -7.94
N SER A 120 -20.11 -21.85 -7.57
CA SER A 120 -19.21 -21.16 -8.52
C SER A 120 -17.81 -21.77 -8.64
N PHE A 121 -17.36 -22.57 -7.68
CA PHE A 121 -16.00 -23.10 -7.65
C PHE A 121 -16.01 -24.57 -7.26
N PHE A 122 -15.42 -25.40 -8.12
CA PHE A 122 -15.29 -26.83 -7.89
C PHE A 122 -13.88 -27.16 -7.36
N PRO A 123 -13.71 -28.10 -6.41
CA PRO A 123 -12.40 -28.50 -5.89
C PRO A 123 -11.40 -28.94 -6.99
N GLU A 124 -11.90 -29.45 -8.10
CA GLU A 124 -11.15 -29.88 -9.28
C GLU A 124 -10.46 -28.71 -10.01
N GLU A 125 -10.86 -27.45 -9.76
CA GLU A 125 -10.27 -26.25 -10.35
C GLU A 125 -9.03 -25.75 -9.59
N ILE A 126 -8.80 -26.24 -8.37
CA ILE A 126 -7.64 -25.86 -7.53
C ILE A 126 -6.29 -26.06 -8.23
N PRO A 127 -6.03 -27.18 -8.95
CA PRO A 127 -4.80 -27.34 -9.72
C PRO A 127 -4.65 -26.29 -10.84
N VAL A 128 -5.74 -25.88 -11.48
CA VAL A 128 -5.72 -24.85 -12.52
C VAL A 128 -5.35 -23.50 -11.91
N PHE A 129 -5.92 -23.14 -10.76
CA PHE A 129 -5.54 -21.93 -10.03
C PHE A 129 -4.07 -21.96 -9.57
N ALA A 130 -3.54 -23.12 -9.20
CA ALA A 130 -2.13 -23.27 -8.86
C ALA A 130 -1.21 -23.03 -10.07
N ILE A 131 -1.56 -23.54 -11.25
CA ILE A 131 -0.80 -23.28 -12.49
C ILE A 131 -0.85 -21.80 -12.85
N VAL A 132 -2.02 -21.16 -12.75
CA VAL A 132 -2.15 -19.71 -12.98
C VAL A 132 -1.27 -18.93 -12.00
N GLY A 133 -1.28 -19.29 -10.71
CA GLY A 133 -0.40 -18.70 -9.70
C GLY A 133 1.08 -18.85 -10.04
N LEU A 134 1.51 -20.04 -10.51
CA LEU A 134 2.88 -20.29 -10.95
C LEU A 134 3.28 -19.42 -12.15
N LEU A 135 2.42 -19.35 -13.18
CA LEU A 135 2.67 -18.52 -14.37
C LEU A 135 2.75 -17.04 -14.02
N CYS A 136 1.85 -16.55 -13.16
CA CYS A 136 1.87 -15.18 -12.65
C CYS A 136 3.15 -14.89 -11.85
N GLY A 137 3.59 -15.82 -11.00
CA GLY A 137 4.83 -15.71 -10.23
C GLY A 137 6.07 -15.65 -11.13
N LEU A 138 6.16 -16.54 -12.14
CA LEU A 138 7.25 -16.55 -13.11
C LEU A 138 7.28 -15.27 -13.96
N ALA A 139 6.12 -14.82 -14.44
CA ALA A 139 5.99 -13.56 -15.17
C ALA A 139 6.41 -12.36 -14.30
N GLY A 140 6.01 -12.32 -13.03
CA GLY A 140 6.42 -11.30 -12.07
C GLY A 140 7.94 -11.28 -11.84
N ALA A 141 8.56 -12.45 -11.66
CA ALA A 141 10.01 -12.58 -11.50
C ALA A 141 10.77 -12.10 -12.75
N MET A 142 10.28 -12.45 -13.94
CA MET A 142 10.84 -12.01 -15.22
C MET A 142 10.70 -10.49 -15.38
N PHE A 143 9.55 -9.92 -15.03
CA PHE A 143 9.32 -8.48 -15.03
C PHE A 143 10.30 -7.73 -14.11
N VAL A 144 10.48 -8.18 -12.86
CA VAL A 144 11.41 -7.55 -11.91
C VAL A 144 12.86 -7.63 -12.42
N LYS A 145 13.26 -8.77 -13.00
CA LYS A 145 14.61 -8.94 -13.57
C LYS A 145 14.82 -8.02 -14.78
N CYS A 146 13.84 -7.93 -15.68
CA CYS A 146 13.87 -7.06 -16.85
C CYS A 146 13.94 -5.58 -16.42
N HIS A 147 13.06 -5.16 -15.51
CA HIS A 147 13.05 -3.81 -14.96
C HIS A 147 14.38 -3.46 -14.29
N ARG A 148 14.95 -4.38 -13.50
CA ARG A 148 16.29 -4.20 -12.90
C ARG A 148 17.37 -4.03 -13.97
N SER A 149 17.38 -4.86 -15.00
CA SER A 149 18.35 -4.78 -16.10
C SER A 149 18.23 -3.45 -16.84
N LEU A 150 17.01 -3.00 -17.13
CA LEU A 150 16.73 -1.71 -17.74
C LEU A 150 17.26 -0.55 -16.89
N VAL A 151 16.92 -0.51 -15.60
CA VAL A 151 17.38 0.55 -14.69
C VAL A 151 18.90 0.60 -14.59
N LEU A 152 19.57 -0.55 -14.55
CA LEU A 152 21.04 -0.62 -14.54
C LEU A 152 21.64 -0.18 -15.88
N SER A 153 21.03 -0.54 -17.00
CA SER A 153 21.45 -0.10 -18.33
C SER A 153 21.31 1.42 -18.50
N LEU A 154 20.19 1.99 -18.04
CA LEU A 154 19.95 3.44 -18.02
C LEU A 154 20.98 4.17 -17.16
N LYS A 155 21.32 3.64 -15.98
CA LYS A 155 22.38 4.20 -15.12
C LYS A 155 23.78 4.06 -15.71
N LYS A 156 24.02 3.08 -16.58
CA LYS A 156 25.31 2.86 -17.26
C LYS A 156 25.47 3.77 -18.50
N SER A 157 24.39 4.05 -19.21
CA SER A 157 24.41 4.91 -20.39
C SER A 157 24.82 6.35 -20.05
N ARG A 158 25.93 6.80 -20.64
CA ARG A 158 26.45 8.17 -20.50
C ARG A 158 25.49 9.22 -21.08
N PHE A 159 24.67 8.81 -22.06
CA PHE A 159 23.68 9.67 -22.71
C PHE A 159 22.53 10.05 -21.76
N CYS A 160 21.98 9.08 -21.02
CA CYS A 160 20.90 9.34 -20.07
C CYS A 160 21.34 10.15 -18.84
N LYS A 161 22.60 9.99 -18.38
CA LYS A 161 23.15 10.85 -17.32
C LYS A 161 23.23 12.32 -17.73
N LYS A 162 23.57 12.57 -19.00
CA LYS A 162 23.66 13.91 -19.57
C LYS A 162 22.29 14.58 -19.69
N PHE A 163 21.24 13.81 -20.00
CA PHE A 163 19.86 14.29 -20.08
C PHE A 163 19.18 14.49 -18.71
N LEU A 164 19.68 13.89 -17.63
CA LEU A 164 19.12 14.00 -16.27
C LEU A 164 19.75 15.12 -15.41
N THR A 165 20.83 15.74 -15.90
CA THR A 165 21.59 16.79 -15.17
C THR A 165 21.31 18.19 -15.72
N GLU A 166 20.69 18.28 -16.90
CA GLU A 166 20.14 19.51 -17.49
C GLU A 166 18.67 19.64 -17.10
#